data_AF-A0A942N2Y1-F1
#
_entry.id   AF-A0A942N2Y1-F1
#
_cell.length_a   1.000
_cell.length_b   1.000
_cell.length_c   1.000
_cell.angle_alpha   90.00
_cell.angle_beta   90.00
_cell.angle_gamma   90.00
#
_symmetry.space_group_name_H-M   'P 1'
#
loop_
_entity.id
_entity.type
_entity.pdbx_description
1 polymer ?
#
loop_
_entity_poly.entity_id
_entity_poly.type
_entity_poly.pdbx_seq_one_letter_code
_entity_poly.pdbx_strand_id
1 'polypeptide(L)'
;MSDMVRKQLYITKSQELYLKEKAKELGVTEAELVRDALDLQLKCIGFVKDPLSVWEEESAFINSLMGKGDLQGKRDWKRDDLYER
;
A
#
# COMPACT_ATOMS: atom_id res chain seq x y z
N MET A 1 -18.70 -2.07 -21.39
CA MET A 1 -17.96 -2.70 -22.52
C MET A 1 -17.41 -1.66 -23.50
N SER A 2 -16.94 -0.52 -23.00
CA SER A 2 -16.49 0.61 -23.83
C SER A 2 -14.99 0.81 -23.60
N ASP A 3 -14.21 0.64 -24.66
CA ASP A 3 -12.74 0.80 -24.80
C ASP A 3 -11.83 -0.27 -24.20
N MET A 4 -11.99 -1.52 -24.65
CA MET A 4 -10.96 -2.55 -24.43
C MET A 4 -9.87 -2.47 -25.51
N VAL A 5 -8.62 -2.22 -25.11
CA VAL A 5 -7.45 -2.22 -26.01
C VAL A 5 -6.78 -3.60 -25.98
N ARG A 6 -6.63 -4.24 -27.14
CA ARG A 6 -5.90 -5.52 -27.23
C ARG A 6 -4.42 -5.28 -26.97
N LYS A 7 -3.86 -5.98 -25.98
CA LYS A 7 -2.42 -5.99 -25.72
C LYS A 7 -1.85 -7.40 -25.77
N GLN A 8 -0.64 -7.51 -26.28
CA GLN A 8 0.15 -8.75 -26.33
C GLN A 8 1.37 -8.53 -25.46
N LEU A 9 1.65 -9.47 -24.56
CA LEU A 9 2.76 -9.42 -23.63
C LEU A 9 3.34 -10.84 -23.49
N TYR A 10 4.65 -10.91 -23.32
CA TYR A 10 5.33 -12.18 -23.04
C TYR A 10 5.28 -12.45 -21.54
N ILE A 11 4.93 -13.67 -21.17
CA ILE A 11 4.95 -14.17 -19.80
C ILE A 11 5.91 -15.34 -19.68
N THR A 12 6.33 -15.66 -18.47
CA THR A 12 7.10 -16.87 -18.21
C THR A 12 6.21 -18.12 -18.29
N LYS A 13 6.82 -19.30 -18.48
CA LYS A 13 6.09 -20.58 -18.41
C LYS A 13 5.39 -20.79 -17.06
N SER A 14 6.01 -20.35 -15.97
CA SER A 14 5.41 -20.45 -14.64
C SER A 14 4.15 -19.59 -14.50
N GLN A 15 4.16 -18.39 -15.09
CA GLN A 15 3.00 -17.50 -15.11
C GLN A 15 1.86 -18.06 -15.98
N GLU A 16 2.18 -18.68 -17.12
CA GLU A 16 1.20 -19.34 -17.98
C GLU A 16 0.46 -20.47 -17.23
N LEU A 17 1.22 -21.36 -16.58
CA LEU A 17 0.64 -22.45 -15.78
C LEU A 17 -0.26 -21.91 -14.67
N TYR A 18 0.21 -20.90 -13.94
CA TYR A 18 -0.55 -20.27 -12.88
C TYR A 18 -1.85 -19.64 -13.38
N LEU A 19 -1.81 -18.90 -14.51
CA LEU A 19 -2.99 -18.29 -15.11
C LEU A 19 -4.03 -19.33 -15.49
N LYS A 20 -3.62 -20.44 -16.12
CA LYS A 20 -4.51 -21.53 -16.51
C LYS A 20 -5.17 -22.21 -15.32
N GLU A 21 -4.38 -22.54 -14.30
CA GLU A 21 -4.89 -23.18 -13.10
C GLU A 21 -5.88 -22.27 -12.36
N LYS A 22 -5.53 -21.00 -12.18
CA LYS A 22 -6.38 -20.05 -11.46
C LYS A 22 -7.64 -19.65 -12.23
N ALA A 23 -7.54 -19.44 -13.54
CA ALA A 23 -8.71 -19.18 -14.37
C ALA A 23 -9.72 -20.35 -14.29
N LYS A 24 -9.22 -21.60 -14.32
CA LYS A 24 -10.05 -22.79 -14.18
C LYS A 24 -10.67 -22.91 -12.78
N GLU A 25 -9.89 -22.68 -11.72
CA GLU A 25 -10.35 -22.74 -10.33
C GLU A 25 -11.47 -21.73 -10.06
N LEU A 26 -11.34 -20.51 -10.62
CA LEU A 26 -12.29 -19.41 -10.44
C LEU A 26 -13.45 -19.43 -11.44
N GLY A 27 -13.39 -20.29 -12.47
CA GLY A 27 -14.42 -20.34 -13.53
C GLY A 27 -14.46 -19.12 -14.44
N VAL A 28 -13.37 -18.36 -14.52
CA VAL A 28 -13.25 -17.13 -15.34
C VAL A 28 -12.27 -17.34 -16.49
N THR A 29 -12.20 -16.38 -17.42
CA THR A 29 -11.20 -16.44 -18.50
C THR A 29 -9.82 -15.95 -18.01
N GLU A 30 -8.73 -16.44 -18.61
CA GLU A 30 -7.38 -15.95 -18.32
C GLU A 30 -7.27 -14.42 -18.52
N ALA A 31 -7.95 -13.90 -19.55
CA ALA A 31 -7.95 -12.47 -19.84
C ALA A 31 -8.70 -11.65 -18.79
N GLU A 32 -9.73 -12.22 -18.17
CA GLU A 32 -10.47 -11.60 -17.07
C GLU A 32 -9.63 -11.57 -15.80
N LEU A 33 -8.98 -12.69 -15.47
CA LEU A 33 -8.04 -12.77 -14.35
C LEU A 33 -6.91 -11.74 -14.46
N VAL A 34 -6.35 -11.56 -15.66
CA VAL A 34 -5.32 -10.53 -15.91
C VAL A 34 -5.88 -9.12 -15.75
N ARG A 35 -7.11 -8.85 -16.22
CA ARG A 35 -7.76 -7.54 -16.03
C ARG A 35 -8.00 -7.24 -14.56
N ASP A 36 -8.54 -8.19 -13.80
CA ASP A 36 -8.79 -8.04 -12.37
C ASP A 36 -7.50 -7.78 -11.60
N ALA A 37 -6.43 -8.50 -11.93
CA ALA A 37 -5.12 -8.27 -11.35
C ALA A 37 -4.57 -6.87 -11.66
N LEU A 38 -4.75 -6.38 -12.89
CA LEU A 38 -4.36 -5.01 -13.27
C LEU A 38 -5.20 -3.96 -12.54
N ASP A 39 -6.51 -4.16 -12.40
CA ASP A 39 -7.41 -3.25 -11.68
C ASP A 39 -7.07 -3.20 -10.19
N LEU A 40 -6.76 -4.34 -9.58
CA LEU A 40 -6.26 -4.42 -8.20
C LEU A 40 -4.94 -3.66 -8.05
N GLN A 41 -3.99 -3.87 -8.98
CA GLN A 41 -2.72 -3.17 -8.96
C GLN A 41 -2.91 -1.65 -9.12
N LEU A 42 -3.80 -1.19 -10.00
CA LEU A 42 -4.10 0.23 -10.18
C LEU A 42 -4.72 0.85 -8.92
N LYS A 43 -5.63 0.12 -8.27
CA LYS A 43 -6.17 0.54 -6.96
C LYS A 43 -5.04 0.64 -5.93
N CYS A 44 -4.20 -0.39 -5.81
CA CYS A 44 -3.05 -0.40 -4.89
C CYS A 44 -2.03 0.71 -5.17
N ILE A 45 -1.72 1.00 -6.43
CA ILE A 45 -0.85 2.13 -6.81
C ILE A 45 -1.51 3.45 -6.41
N GLY A 46 -2.83 3.58 -6.55
CA GLY A 46 -3.58 4.73 -6.02
C GLY A 46 -3.53 4.86 -4.50
N PHE A 47 -3.23 3.78 -3.76
CA PHE A 47 -3.02 3.79 -2.31
C PHE A 47 -1.56 4.02 -1.90
N VAL A 48 -0.60 3.95 -2.83
CA VAL A 48 0.74 4.45 -2.57
C VAL A 48 0.64 5.97 -2.60
N LYS A 49 0.25 6.57 -1.46
CA LYS A 49 0.44 8.00 -1.24
C LYS A 49 1.89 8.31 -1.59
N ASP A 50 2.10 9.40 -2.33
CA ASP A 50 3.44 9.87 -2.64
C ASP A 50 4.25 9.90 -1.32
N PRO A 51 5.37 9.17 -1.21
CA PRO A 51 6.17 9.14 0.00
C PRO A 51 6.50 10.55 0.52
N LEU A 52 6.63 11.53 -0.38
CA LEU A 52 6.77 12.94 -0.02
C LEU A 52 5.52 13.49 0.66
N SER A 53 4.32 13.24 0.11
CA SER A 53 3.06 13.69 0.72
C SER A 53 2.82 13.09 2.11
N VAL A 54 3.20 11.83 2.33
CA VAL A 54 3.12 11.20 3.66
C VAL A 54 4.09 11.86 4.63
N TRP A 55 5.30 12.17 4.18
CA TRP A 55 6.31 12.83 4.99
C TRP A 55 5.93 14.28 5.32
N GLU A 56 5.27 14.98 4.40
CA GLU A 56 4.76 16.34 4.60
C GLU A 56 3.62 16.37 5.63
N GLU A 57 2.67 15.42 5.56
CA GLU A 57 1.60 15.25 6.55
C GLU A 57 2.18 15.01 7.95
N GLU A 58 3.16 14.10 8.07
CA GLU A 58 3.81 13.77 9.35
C GLU A 58 4.63 14.96 9.88
N SER A 59 5.37 15.65 9.01
CA SER A 59 6.16 16.83 9.37
C SER A 59 5.26 17.97 9.86
N ALA A 60 4.10 18.19 9.20
CA ALA A 60 3.11 19.16 9.64
C ALA A 60 2.54 18.78 11.02
N PHE A 61 2.29 17.49 11.27
CA PHE A 61 1.84 17.00 12.57
C PHE A 61 2.87 17.24 13.67
N ILE A 62 4.14 16.89 13.46
CA ILE A 62 5.25 17.14 14.40
C ILE A 62 5.41 18.64 14.66
N ASN A 63 5.38 19.47 13.62
CA ASN A 63 5.44 20.93 13.76
C ASN A 63 4.26 21.48 14.58
N SER A 64 3.06 20.91 14.41
CA SER A 64 1.89 21.27 15.22
C SER A 64 2.07 20.91 16.70
N LEU A 65 2.77 19.81 17.00
CA LEU A 65 3.08 19.40 18.37
C LEU A 65 4.15 20.31 18.98
N MET A 66 5.21 20.64 18.23
CA MET A 66 6.24 21.57 18.68
C MET A 66 5.67 22.98 18.90
N GLY A 67 4.74 23.42 18.06
CA GLY A 67 4.08 24.72 18.17
C GLY A 67 3.14 24.85 19.37
N LYS A 68 2.70 23.74 19.99
CA LYS A 68 1.91 23.75 21.24
C LYS A 68 2.75 24.17 22.46
N GLY A 69 4.07 24.28 22.33
CA GLY A 69 4.96 24.71 23.40
C GLY A 69 5.13 23.65 24.48
N ASP A 70 5.84 24.03 25.55
CA ASP A 70 6.14 23.12 26.66
C ASP A 70 4.85 22.71 27.37
N LEU A 71 4.59 21.40 27.44
CA LEU A 71 3.43 20.88 28.17
C LEU A 71 3.63 21.22 29.66
N GLN A 72 2.63 21.85 30.28
CA GLN A 72 2.67 22.09 31.72
C GLN A 72 2.60 20.76 32.48
N GLY A 73 3.77 20.20 32.75
CA GLY A 73 3.95 18.96 33.49
C GLY A 73 5.44 18.66 33.56
N LYS A 74 5.99 18.62 34.78
CA LYS A 74 7.33 18.07 34.96
C LYS A 74 7.27 16.58 34.61
N ARG A 75 8.32 16.06 34.01
CA ARG A 75 8.46 14.63 33.73
C ARG A 75 8.38 13.87 35.07
N ASP A 76 7.28 13.14 35.27
CA ASP A 76 7.02 12.40 36.53
C ASP A 76 7.81 11.10 36.65
N TRP A 77 8.50 10.68 35.58
CA TRP A 77 9.28 9.45 35.54
C TRP A 77 10.76 9.74 35.29
N LYS A 78 11.62 9.09 36.06
CA LYS A 78 13.06 9.06 35.84
C LYS A 78 13.39 7.97 34.84
N ARG A 79 14.47 8.14 34.08
CA ARG A 79 14.87 7.19 33.03
C ARG A 79 15.12 5.77 33.57
N ASP A 80 15.55 5.67 34.82
CA ASP A 80 15.79 4.40 35.51
C ASP A 80 14.50 3.63 35.80
N ASP A 81 13.37 4.31 36.02
CA ASP A 81 12.04 3.70 36.23
C ASP A 81 11.56 2.90 35.00
N LEU A 82 12.20 3.07 33.83
CA LEU A 82 11.84 2.40 32.58
C LEU A 82 12.50 1.03 32.42
N TYR A 83 13.53 0.72 33.20
CA TYR A 83 14.34 -0.49 33.09
C TYR A 83 14.23 -1.42 34.30
N GLU A 84 13.54 -1.04 35.37
CA GLU A 84 13.28 -1.91 36.50
C GLU A 84 12.09 -2.84 36.19
N ARG A 85 12.42 -4.10 35.89
CA ARG A 85 11.52 -5.27 35.91
C ARG A 85 12.00 -6.26 36.95
#